data_AF-A0A8T4GEL9-F1
#
_entry.id   AF-A0A8T4GEL9-F1
#
_cell.length_a   1.000
_cell.length_b   1.000
_cell.length_c   1.000
_cell.angle_alpha   90.00
_cell.angle_beta   90.00
_cell.angle_gamma   90.00
#
_symmetry.space_group_name_H-M   'P 1'
#
loop_
_entity.id
_entity.type
_entity.pdbx_description
1 polymer ?
#
loop_
_entity_poly.entity_id
_entity_poly.type
_entity_poly.pdbx_seq_one_letter_code
_entity_poly.pdbx_strand_id
1 'polypeptide(L)'
;MARLESRSAHTPHGDVEYEVVTCANCGEEVIPEEAVPVGIGTESYTCGGLPICRETHRRPRESHALCEYCAEATLGYTREPDGVADRVSELAEETSPFAVGLWLGVVGGVAVAVGLLIVQLLVGVV
;
A
#
# COMPACT_ATOMS: atom_id res chain seq x y z
N MET A 1 3.60 17.15 1.18
CA MET A 1 3.73 16.00 2.09
C MET A 1 3.46 16.52 3.48
N ALA A 2 2.46 15.97 4.16
CA ALA A 2 2.18 16.30 5.55
C ALA A 2 3.45 16.04 6.38
N ARG A 3 3.80 16.98 7.26
CA ARG A 3 5.00 16.88 8.08
C ARG A 3 4.68 15.98 9.27
N LEU A 4 5.40 14.87 9.38
CA LEU A 4 5.41 14.02 10.57
C LEU A 4 6.26 14.69 11.64
N GLU A 5 5.70 14.81 12.84
CA GLU A 5 6.38 15.32 14.03
C GLU A 5 6.34 14.26 15.13
N SER A 6 7.46 14.02 15.80
CA SER A 6 7.51 13.16 16.97
C SER A 6 7.09 13.94 18.22
N ARG A 7 6.23 13.34 19.03
CA ARG A 7 5.79 13.84 20.34
C ARG A 7 6.09 12.78 21.40
N SER A 8 6.25 13.23 22.64
CA SER A 8 6.39 12.34 23.79
C SER A 8 5.33 12.65 24.84
N ALA A 9 4.77 11.61 25.44
CA ALA A 9 3.86 11.71 26.56
C ALA A 9 4.43 10.94 27.76
N HIS A 10 4.50 11.62 28.90
CA HIS A 10 4.93 11.00 30.13
C HIS A 10 3.83 10.10 30.67
N THR A 11 4.14 8.82 30.89
CA THR A 11 3.23 7.86 31.52
C THR A 11 3.82 7.31 32.82
N PRO A 12 3.01 6.73 33.72
CA PRO A 12 3.51 6.04 34.91
C PRO A 12 4.49 4.90 34.62
N HIS A 13 4.58 4.43 33.37
CA HIS A 13 5.46 3.35 32.92
C HIS A 13 6.68 3.85 32.13
N GLY A 14 6.87 5.18 32.02
CA GLY A 14 7.93 5.81 31.22
C GLY A 14 7.37 6.72 30.13
N ASP A 15 8.27 7.43 29.44
CA ASP A 15 7.89 8.26 28.31
C ASP A 15 7.56 7.38 27.10
N VAL A 16 6.42 7.67 26.47
CA VAL A 16 5.99 7.04 25.22
C VAL A 16 6.16 8.05 24.10
N GLU A 17 6.93 7.69 23.08
CA GLU A 17 7.05 8.47 21.85
C GLU A 17 5.99 8.02 20.84
N TYR A 18 5.38 8.97 20.17
CA TYR A 18 4.38 8.74 19.13
C TYR A 18 4.52 9.81 18.04
N GLU A 19 4.04 9.48 16.85
CA GLU A 19 4.06 10.38 15.70
C GLU A 19 2.70 11.07 15.56
N VAL A 20 2.74 12.34 15.17
CA VAL A 20 1.56 13.14 14.84
C VAL A 20 1.76 13.85 13.51
N VAL A 21 0.63 14.14 12.86
CA VAL A 21 0.55 15.05 11.71
C VAL A 21 -0.40 16.19 12.05
N THR A 22 -0.09 17.39 11.58
CA THR A 22 -0.97 18.55 11.79
C THR A 22 -2.02 18.63 10.68
N CYS A 23 -3.29 18.74 11.07
CA CYS A 23 -4.38 19.00 10.13
C CYS A 23 -4.17 20.35 9.44
N ALA A 24 -4.14 20.37 8.10
CA ALA A 24 -3.89 21.57 7.32
C ALA A 24 -5.02 22.62 7.41
N ASN A 25 -6.22 22.23 7.85
CA ASN A 25 -7.37 23.14 7.95
C ASN A 25 -7.52 23.75 9.35
N CYS A 26 -7.51 22.93 10.41
CA CYS A 26 -7.75 23.41 11.78
C CYS A 26 -6.50 23.47 12.67
N GLY A 27 -5.38 22.89 12.25
CA GLY A 27 -4.14 22.85 13.03
C GLY A 27 -4.11 21.81 14.14
N GLU A 28 -5.14 20.97 14.27
CA GLU A 28 -5.18 19.89 15.27
C GLU A 28 -4.11 18.83 14.98
N GLU A 29 -3.50 18.29 16.03
CA GLU A 29 -2.60 17.14 15.93
C GLU A 29 -3.42 15.85 15.82
N VAL A 30 -3.20 15.09 14.76
CA VAL A 30 -3.88 13.83 14.48
C VAL A 30 -2.86 12.72 14.34
N ILE A 31 -3.25 11.52 14.76
CA ILE A 31 -2.42 10.32 14.55
C ILE A 31 -2.36 10.07 13.04
N PRO A 32 -1.19 9.74 12.47
CA PRO A 32 -1.04 9.54 11.02
C PRO A 32 -2.03 8.54 10.42
N GLU A 33 -2.38 7.49 11.16
CA GLU A 33 -3.33 6.45 10.75
C GLU A 33 -4.78 6.94 10.65
N GLU A 34 -5.12 8.01 11.39
CA GLU A 34 -6.44 8.65 11.41
C GLU A 34 -6.52 9.88 10.50
N ALA A 35 -5.41 10.27 9.89
CA ALA A 35 -5.33 11.43 9.03
C ALA A 35 -5.82 11.09 7.61
N VAL A 36 -6.66 11.95 7.06
CA VAL A 36 -7.16 11.85 5.69
C VAL A 36 -6.19 12.55 4.74
N PRO A 37 -5.52 11.82 3.82
CA PRO A 37 -4.64 12.45 2.86
C PRO A 37 -5.45 13.22 1.81
N VAL A 38 -4.95 14.39 1.43
CA VAL A 38 -5.59 15.24 0.40
C VAL A 38 -4.53 15.72 -0.58
N GLY A 39 -4.71 15.36 -1.85
CA GLY A 39 -3.91 15.86 -2.96
C GLY A 39 -4.43 17.19 -3.49
N ILE A 40 -3.56 18.19 -3.62
CA ILE A 40 -3.88 19.47 -4.27
C ILE A 40 -3.18 19.56 -5.62
N GLY A 41 -3.98 19.85 -6.65
CA GLY A 41 -3.53 19.95 -8.02
C GLY A 41 -3.02 18.63 -8.59
N THR A 42 -2.57 18.67 -9.85
CA THR A 42 -1.98 17.51 -10.52
C THR A 42 -0.72 17.92 -11.24
N GLU A 43 0.33 17.12 -11.11
CA GLU A 43 1.53 17.24 -11.92
C GLU A 43 1.84 15.93 -12.64
N SER A 44 2.43 16.06 -13.83
CA SER A 44 2.90 14.93 -14.61
C SER A 44 4.37 14.66 -14.31
N TYR A 45 4.71 13.41 -14.03
CA TYR A 45 6.10 12.99 -13.87
C TYR A 45 6.40 11.81 -14.79
N THR A 46 7.62 11.76 -15.29
CA THR A 46 8.18 10.59 -15.95
C THR A 46 9.05 9.85 -14.93
N CYS A 47 8.99 8.53 -14.95
CA CYS A 47 9.83 7.68 -14.11
C CYS A 47 11.28 7.76 -14.61
N GLY A 48 11.99 8.83 -14.23
CA GLY A 48 13.37 9.06 -14.63
C GLY A 48 14.28 7.92 -14.16
N GLY A 49 15.00 7.30 -15.10
CA GLY A 49 16.07 6.35 -14.79
C GLY A 49 15.81 4.88 -15.13
N LEU A 50 14.58 4.49 -15.49
CA LEU A 50 14.26 3.11 -15.88
C LEU A 50 13.77 3.06 -17.34
N PRO A 51 14.47 2.37 -18.26
CA PRO A 51 14.12 2.34 -19.68
C PRO A 51 12.76 1.67 -19.98
N ILE A 52 12.20 0.98 -18.98
CA ILE A 52 10.94 0.23 -19.03
C ILE A 52 9.73 1.14 -18.74
N CYS A 53 9.92 2.22 -17.98
CA CYS A 53 8.85 3.09 -17.55
C CYS A 53 8.84 4.37 -18.39
N ARG A 54 8.43 4.21 -19.67
CA ARG A 54 8.28 5.31 -20.64
C ARG A 54 6.97 6.08 -20.50
N GLU A 55 6.13 5.70 -19.55
CA GLU A 55 4.82 6.30 -19.35
C GLU A 55 4.91 7.58 -18.50
N THR A 56 4.07 8.54 -18.86
CA THR A 56 3.86 9.75 -18.10
C THR A 56 2.77 9.47 -17.07
N HIS A 57 3.14 9.55 -15.79
CA HIS A 57 2.23 9.36 -14.69
C HIS A 57 1.73 10.71 -14.17
N ARG A 58 0.57 10.71 -13.50
CA ARG A 58 0.05 11.88 -12.80
C ARG A 58 0.09 11.63 -11.31
N ARG A 59 0.48 12.64 -10.55
CA ARG A 59 0.42 12.63 -9.08
C ARG A 59 -0.08 13.98 -8.57
N PRO A 60 -0.53 14.08 -7.31
CA PRO A 60 -0.82 15.36 -6.69
C PRO A 60 0.43 16.25 -6.69
N ARG A 61 0.25 17.55 -6.97
CA ARG A 61 1.36 18.52 -6.90
C ARG A 61 1.76 18.77 -5.45
N GLU A 62 0.77 18.85 -4.57
CA GLU A 62 0.95 18.96 -3.14
C GLU A 62 0.10 17.91 -2.43
N SER A 63 0.55 17.50 -1.25
CA SER A 63 -0.18 16.58 -0.38
C SER A 63 -0.24 17.13 1.02
N HIS A 64 -1.45 17.17 1.57
CA HIS A 64 -1.80 17.67 2.89
C HIS A 64 -2.56 16.58 3.67
N ALA A 65 -2.65 16.73 4.99
CA ALA A 65 -3.42 15.85 5.85
C ALA A 65 -4.56 16.66 6.49
N LEU A 66 -5.77 16.09 6.52
CA LEU A 66 -6.92 16.61 7.24
C LEU A 66 -7.34 15.65 8.35
N CYS A 67 -7.87 16.16 9.46
CA CYS A 67 -8.62 15.32 10.39
C CYS A 67 -9.96 14.91 9.76
N GLU A 68 -10.52 13.78 10.20
CA GLU A 68 -11.79 13.24 9.67
C GLU A 68 -12.91 14.28 9.64
N TYR A 69 -13.02 15.11 10.69
CA TYR A 69 -14.04 16.17 10.77
C TYR A 69 -13.87 17.22 9.67
N CYS A 70 -12.64 17.70 9.45
CA CYS A 70 -12.37 18.70 8.41
C CYS A 70 -12.51 18.10 7.01
N ALA A 71 -12.15 16.84 6.83
CA ALA A 71 -12.34 16.12 5.58
C ALA A 71 -13.83 15.96 5.25
N GLU A 72 -14.65 15.52 6.21
CA GLU A 72 -16.10 15.39 6.02
C GLU A 72 -16.75 16.75 5.72
N ALA A 73 -16.42 17.78 6.49
CA ALA A 73 -17.00 19.11 6.32
C ALA A 73 -16.64 19.76 4.98
N THR A 74 -15.45 19.50 4.45
CA THR A 74 -14.93 20.16 3.25
C THR A 74 -15.14 19.34 1.98
N LEU A 75 -15.00 18.01 2.09
CA LEU A 75 -14.93 17.08 0.96
C LEU A 75 -16.06 16.03 0.98
N GLY A 76 -16.81 15.91 2.08
CA GLY A 76 -17.92 14.95 2.21
C GLY A 76 -17.47 13.50 2.37
N TYR A 77 -16.23 13.28 2.81
CA TYR A 77 -15.71 11.96 3.16
C TYR A 77 -14.76 12.03 4.36
N THR A 78 -14.79 10.99 5.19
CA THR A 78 -13.85 10.80 6.31
C THR A 78 -12.66 9.91 5.97
N ARG A 79 -12.62 9.31 4.78
CA ARG A 79 -11.52 8.45 4.29
C ARG A 79 -11.28 8.69 2.82
N GLU A 80 -10.03 8.49 2.37
CA GLU A 80 -9.63 8.70 0.98
C GLU A 80 -10.61 8.00 0.01
N PRO A 81 -11.32 8.75 -0.86
CA PRO A 81 -12.25 8.15 -1.80
C PRO A 81 -11.44 7.42 -2.87
N ASP A 82 -11.71 6.12 -2.99
CA ASP A 82 -11.15 5.14 -3.92
C ASP A 82 -9.73 4.63 -3.62
N GLY A 83 -9.62 3.78 -2.58
CA GLY A 83 -9.12 2.40 -2.70
C GLY A 83 -7.72 2.15 -3.29
N VAL A 84 -6.88 3.16 -3.48
CA VAL A 84 -5.50 2.97 -3.94
C VAL A 84 -4.67 2.31 -2.84
N ALA A 85 -4.89 2.70 -1.58
CA ALA A 85 -4.29 2.02 -0.43
C ALA A 85 -4.72 0.55 -0.35
N ASP A 86 -6.03 0.28 -0.48
CA ASP A 86 -6.58 -1.09 -0.49
C ASP A 86 -6.00 -1.93 -1.63
N ARG A 87 -5.88 -1.35 -2.83
CA ARG A 87 -5.25 -2.02 -3.99
C ARG A 87 -3.76 -2.23 -3.79
N VAL A 88 -3.05 -1.34 -3.10
CA VAL A 88 -1.62 -1.51 -2.82
C VAL A 88 -1.40 -2.60 -1.76
N SER A 89 -2.27 -2.71 -0.75
CA SER A 89 -2.26 -3.83 0.19
C SER A 89 -2.65 -5.15 -0.48
N GLU A 90 -3.65 -5.15 -1.37
CA GLU A 90 -4.04 -6.31 -2.18
C GLU A 90 -2.89 -6.74 -3.12
N LEU A 91 -2.22 -5.78 -3.78
CA LEU A 91 -1.01 -6.02 -4.57
C LEU A 91 0.18 -6.50 -3.72
N ALA A 92 0.32 -6.04 -2.47
CA ALA A 92 1.37 -6.50 -1.57
C ALA A 92 1.11 -7.94 -1.07
N GLU A 93 -0.15 -8.32 -0.88
CA GLU A 93 -0.55 -9.70 -0.61
C GLU A 93 -0.33 -10.59 -1.84
N GLU A 94 -0.70 -10.13 -3.04
CA GLU A 94 -0.53 -10.85 -4.32
C GLU A 94 0.95 -11.00 -4.75
N THR A 95 1.80 -10.00 -4.47
CA THR A 95 3.23 -10.02 -4.81
C THR A 95 4.12 -10.57 -3.69
N SER A 96 3.51 -11.04 -2.60
CA SER A 96 4.26 -11.69 -1.53
C SER A 96 5.04 -12.90 -2.12
N PRO A 97 6.33 -13.05 -1.81
CA PRO A 97 7.16 -14.15 -2.34
C PRO A 97 6.60 -15.53 -1.96
N PHE A 98 5.74 -15.60 -0.95
CA PHE A 98 4.97 -16.78 -0.58
C PHE A 98 3.85 -17.11 -1.57
N ALA A 99 3.10 -16.13 -2.09
CA ALA A 99 2.05 -16.36 -3.09
C ALA A 99 2.61 -16.82 -4.44
N VAL A 100 3.69 -16.18 -4.91
CA VAL A 100 4.41 -16.58 -6.12
C VAL A 100 5.07 -17.96 -5.94
N GLY A 101 5.64 -18.22 -4.76
CA GLY A 101 6.24 -19.50 -4.41
C GLY A 101 5.23 -20.66 -4.36
N LEU A 102 4.02 -20.41 -3.84
CA LEU A 102 2.94 -21.39 -3.81
C LEU A 102 2.48 -21.76 -5.22
N TRP A 103 2.29 -20.78 -6.10
CA TRP A 103 1.89 -21.03 -7.49
C TRP A 103 2.94 -21.83 -8.27
N LEU A 104 4.22 -21.46 -8.16
CA LEU A 104 5.31 -22.22 -8.79
C LEU A 104 5.41 -23.65 -8.23
N GLY A 105 5.18 -23.82 -6.93
CA GLY A 105 5.14 -25.13 -6.28
C GLY A 105 3.99 -26.01 -6.77
N VAL A 106 2.78 -25.45 -6.92
CA VAL A 106 1.61 -26.18 -7.42
C VAL A 106 1.79 -26.58 -8.89
N VAL A 107 2.21 -25.67 -9.75
CA VAL A 107 2.43 -25.96 -11.18
C VAL A 107 3.55 -26.99 -11.36
N GLY A 108 4.66 -26.85 -10.63
CA GLY A 108 5.75 -27.81 -10.64
C GLY A 108 5.32 -29.20 -10.14
N GLY A 109 4.57 -29.26 -9.05
CA GLY A 109 4.05 -30.50 -8.49
C GLY A 109 3.11 -31.24 -9.45
N VAL A 110 2.19 -30.52 -10.10
CA VAL A 110 1.29 -31.11 -11.10
C VAL A 110 2.05 -31.64 -12.31
N ALA A 111 3.03 -30.88 -12.82
CA ALA A 111 3.85 -31.32 -13.95
C ALA A 111 4.65 -32.60 -13.65
N VAL A 112 5.21 -32.71 -12.44
CA VAL A 112 5.93 -33.92 -12.00
C VAL A 112 4.99 -35.11 -11.85
N ALA A 113 3.81 -34.92 -11.26
CA ALA A 113 2.82 -35.99 -11.11
C ALA A 113 2.33 -36.51 -12.47
N VAL A 114 2.03 -35.63 -13.41
CA VAL A 114 1.64 -36.00 -14.79
C VAL A 114 2.80 -36.69 -15.52
N GLY A 115 4.03 -36.18 -15.38
CA GLY A 115 5.21 -36.80 -15.96
C GLY A 115 5.43 -38.23 -15.46
N LEU A 116 5.30 -38.46 -14.15
CA LEU A 116 5.38 -39.79 -13.54
C LEU A 116 4.27 -40.72 -14.04
N LEU A 117 3.04 -40.22 -14.19
CA LEU A 117 1.91 -40.97 -14.73
C LEU A 117 2.15 -41.44 -16.17
N ILE A 118 2.70 -40.55 -17.01
CA ILE A 118 3.06 -40.88 -18.40
C ILE A 118 4.17 -41.94 -18.43
N VAL A 119 5.19 -41.81 -17.57
CA VAL A 119 6.27 -42.80 -17.48
C VAL A 119 5.74 -44.16 -17.02
N GLN A 120 4.86 -44.20 -16.02
CA GLN A 120 4.22 -45.44 -15.56
C GLN A 120 3.41 -46.13 -16.67
N LEU A 121 2.67 -45.34 -17.46
CA LEU A 121 1.93 -45.83 -18.62
C LEU A 121 2.84 -46.37 -19.73
N LEU A 122 4.01 -45.74 -19.97
CA LEU A 122 4.96 -46.15 -21.01
C LEU A 122 5.80 -47.37 -20.61
N VAL A 123 6.14 -47.52 -19.32
CA VAL A 123 6.94 -48.64 -18.81
C VAL A 123 6.06 -49.86 -18.51
N GLY A 124 4.73 -49.73 -18.54
CA GLY A 124 3.80 -50.84 -18.33
C GLY A 124 3.79 -51.36 -16.89
N VAL A 125 4.13 -50.50 -15.92
CA VAL A 125 4.07 -50.84 -14.49
C VAL A 125 2.65 -50.54 -14.00
N VAL A 126 1.75 -51.49 -14.22
CA VAL A 126 0.43 -51.56 -13.58
C VAL A 126 0.24 -52.97 -13.04
#